data_AF-A0A920TAZ8-F1
#
_entry.id   AF-A0A920TAZ8-F1
#
_cell.length_a   1.000
_cell.length_b   1.000
_cell.length_c   1.000
_cell.angle_alpha   90.00
_cell.angle_beta   90.00
_cell.angle_gamma   90.00
#
_symmetry.space_group_name_H-M   'P 1'
#
loop_
_entity.id
_entity.type
_entity.pdbx_description
1 polymer ?
#
loop_
_entity_poly.entity_id
_entity_poly.type
_entity_poly.pdbx_seq_one_letter_code
_entity_poly.pdbx_strand_id
1 'polypeptide(L)'
;MESNTTHRKRIPAMIVLVVVGILHAGGAQAAKPSSDIVTIDICPSSRAHFRNDWSLVFPLKQGRLMLAWCEYYATSPEQVINRRKSNYTDPAACRISAKISTDKGRTWSDTFTLQENTARLNVKHPNLLRLSSDPNKILMFFTSPPSGWRQGW
;
A
#
# COMPACT_ATOMS: atom_id res chain seq x y z
N MET A 1 44.08 -62.50 -63.08
CA MET A 1 43.07 -63.10 -62.17
C MET A 1 43.82 -63.44 -60.90
N GLU A 2 43.57 -62.86 -59.73
CA GLU A 2 42.43 -62.07 -59.23
C GLU A 2 42.92 -60.92 -58.32
N SER A 3 42.10 -59.88 -58.26
CA SER A 3 42.42 -58.53 -57.80
C SER A 3 42.22 -58.32 -56.30
N ASN A 4 43.21 -57.68 -55.68
CA ASN A 4 43.14 -57.05 -54.37
C ASN A 4 41.99 -56.02 -54.30
N THR A 5 41.01 -56.23 -53.42
CA THR A 5 39.92 -55.28 -53.19
C THR A 5 40.00 -54.69 -51.79
N THR A 6 40.49 -53.45 -51.71
CA THR A 6 40.60 -52.64 -50.50
C THR A 6 39.22 -52.16 -50.05
N HIS A 7 38.73 -52.64 -48.90
CA HIS A 7 37.50 -52.14 -48.27
C HIS A 7 37.72 -50.74 -47.66
N ARG A 8 37.28 -49.68 -48.36
CA ARG A 8 37.14 -48.33 -47.77
C ARG A 8 35.93 -48.32 -46.81
N LYS A 9 36.19 -48.09 -45.52
CA LYS A 9 35.16 -47.83 -44.51
C LYS A 9 34.48 -46.48 -44.82
N ARG A 10 33.15 -46.49 -44.97
CA ARG A 10 32.33 -45.27 -45.08
C ARG A 10 32.10 -44.70 -43.68
N ILE A 11 32.55 -43.47 -43.44
CA ILE A 11 32.20 -42.69 -42.25
C ILE A 11 30.82 -42.07 -42.53
N PRO A 12 29.79 -42.27 -41.69
CA PRO A 12 28.52 -41.59 -41.88
C PRO A 12 28.69 -40.10 -41.55
N ALA A 13 28.19 -39.24 -42.43
CA ALA A 13 28.18 -37.79 -42.25
C ALA A 13 27.32 -37.42 -41.04
N MET A 14 27.96 -36.88 -40.00
CA MET A 14 27.28 -36.28 -38.84
C MET A 14 26.74 -34.92 -39.28
N ILE A 15 25.42 -34.79 -39.40
CA ILE A 15 24.75 -33.51 -39.61
C ILE A 15 24.80 -32.76 -38.27
N VAL A 16 25.67 -31.76 -38.17
CA VAL A 16 25.67 -30.81 -37.05
C VAL A 16 24.66 -29.71 -37.37
N LEU A 17 23.49 -29.78 -36.73
CA LEU A 17 22.46 -28.75 -36.81
C LEU A 17 22.77 -27.69 -35.75
N VAL A 18 23.40 -26.58 -36.17
CA VAL A 18 23.62 -25.42 -35.30
C VAL A 18 22.30 -24.65 -35.21
N VAL A 19 21.55 -24.88 -34.12
CA VAL A 19 20.40 -24.03 -33.77
C VAL A 19 20.95 -22.74 -33.18
N VAL A 20 21.02 -21.69 -34.00
CA VAL A 20 21.26 -20.32 -33.51
C VAL A 20 20.00 -19.89 -32.78
N GLY A 21 20.00 -20.03 -31.46
CA GLY A 21 18.98 -19.47 -30.59
C GLY A 21 19.01 -17.95 -30.68
N ILE A 22 18.02 -17.35 -31.33
CA ILE A 22 17.81 -15.90 -31.26
C ILE A 22 17.33 -15.60 -29.85
N LEU A 23 18.26 -15.20 -28.98
CA LEU A 23 17.97 -14.56 -27.71
C LEU A 23 17.22 -13.26 -28.01
N HIS A 24 15.90 -13.30 -28.01
CA HIS A 24 15.09 -12.09 -27.88
C HIS A 24 15.31 -11.58 -26.47
N ALA A 25 16.25 -10.64 -26.32
CA ALA A 25 16.25 -9.72 -25.20
C ALA A 25 14.92 -8.96 -25.28
N GLY A 26 13.91 -9.47 -24.59
CA GLY A 26 12.66 -8.77 -24.36
C GLY A 26 12.98 -7.52 -23.58
N GLY A 27 13.26 -6.42 -24.29
CA GLY A 27 13.31 -5.10 -23.71
C GLY A 27 12.00 -4.89 -22.97
N ALA A 28 12.07 -4.64 -21.67
CA ALA A 28 10.91 -4.22 -20.90
C ALA A 28 10.39 -2.94 -21.54
N GLN A 29 9.38 -3.09 -22.40
CA GLN A 29 8.67 -1.97 -22.97
C GLN A 29 8.05 -1.22 -21.79
N ALA A 30 8.50 0.00 -21.54
CA ALA A 30 7.86 0.87 -20.57
C ALA A 30 6.36 0.90 -20.88
N ALA A 31 5.56 0.38 -19.95
CA ALA A 31 4.12 0.31 -20.12
C ALA A 31 3.60 1.72 -20.40
N LYS A 32 2.84 1.87 -21.49
CA LYS A 32 2.13 3.11 -21.82
C LYS A 32 1.28 3.49 -20.59
N PRO A 33 1.34 4.73 -20.06
CA PRO A 33 0.47 5.12 -18.94
C PRO A 33 -0.99 4.85 -19.33
N SER A 34 -1.70 4.05 -18.54
CA SER A 34 -3.12 3.76 -18.80
C SER A 34 -3.95 5.03 -18.63
N SER A 35 -5.00 5.17 -19.44
CA SER A 35 -5.98 6.26 -19.50
C SER A 35 -6.80 6.54 -18.23
N ASP A 36 -6.54 5.86 -17.12
CA ASP A 36 -7.53 5.74 -16.04
C ASP A 36 -7.04 6.43 -14.76
N ILE A 37 -6.96 7.77 -14.79
CA ILE A 37 -6.89 8.54 -13.54
C ILE A 37 -8.30 8.53 -12.93
N VAL A 38 -8.42 7.99 -11.72
CA VAL A 38 -9.69 7.95 -10.98
C VAL A 38 -9.57 8.83 -9.73
N THR A 39 -10.58 9.66 -9.51
CA THR A 39 -10.73 10.47 -8.28
C THR A 39 -11.83 9.85 -7.42
N ILE A 40 -11.53 9.56 -6.15
CA ILE A 40 -12.45 8.89 -5.22
C ILE A 40 -12.35 9.55 -3.84
N ASP A 41 -13.49 9.91 -3.26
CA ASP A 41 -13.59 10.35 -1.86
C ASP A 41 -13.69 9.13 -0.93
N ILE A 42 -12.56 8.68 -0.41
CA ILE A 42 -12.47 7.44 0.39
C ILE A 42 -12.96 7.65 1.83
N CYS A 43 -12.67 8.83 2.41
CA CYS A 43 -12.98 9.18 3.80
C CYS A 43 -13.71 10.53 3.85
N PRO A 44 -14.96 10.62 3.38
CA PRO A 44 -15.72 11.86 3.43
C PRO A 44 -15.93 12.30 4.88
N SER A 45 -15.90 13.62 5.11
CA SER A 45 -16.26 14.16 6.42
C SER A 45 -17.73 13.89 6.74
N SER A 46 -18.03 13.69 8.01
CA SER A 46 -19.38 13.52 8.54
C SER A 46 -19.55 14.29 9.85
N ARG A 47 -20.76 14.33 10.40
CA ARG A 47 -20.99 14.97 11.72
C ARG A 47 -20.28 14.22 12.84
N ALA A 48 -20.22 12.90 12.75
CA ALA A 48 -19.51 12.05 13.71
C ALA A 48 -17.99 12.10 13.49
N HIS A 49 -17.54 12.24 12.24
CA HIS A 49 -16.14 12.28 11.84
C HIS A 49 -15.85 13.52 11.00
N PHE A 50 -15.70 14.67 11.66
CA PHE A 50 -15.77 15.98 11.00
C PHE A 50 -14.49 16.43 10.30
N ARG A 51 -13.36 15.75 10.54
CA ARG A 51 -12.07 16.02 9.89
C ARG A 51 -11.33 14.70 9.64
N ASN A 52 -10.76 14.59 8.45
CA ASN A 52 -9.84 13.51 8.06
C ASN A 52 -8.61 14.17 7.44
N ASP A 53 -7.42 13.88 7.98
CA ASP A 53 -6.16 14.45 7.47
C ASP A 53 -4.98 13.48 7.68
N TRP A 54 -3.78 13.92 7.30
CA TRP A 54 -2.51 13.20 7.47
C TRP A 54 -2.56 11.72 7.03
N SER A 55 -2.98 11.51 5.79
CA SER A 55 -3.10 10.17 5.20
C SER A 55 -1.76 9.62 4.70
N LEU A 56 -1.61 8.30 4.78
CA LEU A 56 -0.55 7.52 4.16
C LEU A 56 -1.17 6.31 3.45
N VAL A 57 -0.77 6.05 2.20
CA VAL A 57 -1.06 4.78 1.51
C VAL A 57 0.17 3.89 1.62
N PHE A 58 0.00 2.72 2.21
CA PHE A 58 1.07 1.76 2.47
C PHE A 58 0.83 0.45 1.71
N PRO A 59 1.76 0.01 0.83
CA PRO A 59 1.64 -1.26 0.12
C PRO A 59 1.72 -2.45 1.07
N LEU A 60 0.76 -3.36 0.95
CA LEU A 60 0.72 -4.66 1.61
C LEU A 60 1.15 -5.78 0.65
N LYS A 61 1.28 -7.00 1.17
CA LYS A 61 1.56 -8.18 0.35
C LYS A 61 0.41 -8.45 -0.64
N GLN A 62 0.74 -9.12 -1.74
CA GLN A 62 -0.22 -9.50 -2.80
C GLN A 62 -0.87 -8.29 -3.49
N GLY A 63 -0.17 -7.15 -3.57
CA GLY A 63 -0.65 -5.96 -4.27
C GLY A 63 -1.80 -5.23 -3.58
N ARG A 64 -2.16 -5.61 -2.35
CA ARG A 64 -3.12 -4.88 -1.52
C ARG A 64 -2.55 -3.54 -1.08
N LEU A 65 -3.42 -2.57 -0.84
CA LEU A 65 -3.05 -1.26 -0.32
C LEU A 65 -3.77 -1.02 1.01
N MET A 66 -3.09 -0.41 1.97
CA MET A 66 -3.71 0.09 3.19
C MET A 66 -3.65 1.61 3.19
N LEU A 67 -4.80 2.26 3.28
CA LEU A 67 -4.90 3.68 3.60
C LEU A 67 -4.96 3.77 5.13
N ALA A 68 -4.06 4.54 5.72
CA ALA A 68 -4.12 4.93 7.13
C ALA A 68 -4.24 6.46 7.22
N TRP A 69 -5.06 6.97 8.13
CA TRP A 69 -5.26 8.41 8.29
C TRP A 69 -5.62 8.79 9.72
N CYS A 70 -5.53 10.09 10.02
CA CYS A 70 -6.04 10.66 11.26
C CYS A 70 -7.55 10.90 11.13
N GLU A 71 -8.35 10.12 11.84
CA GLU A 71 -9.81 10.25 11.90
C GLU A 71 -10.22 11.02 13.14
N TYR A 72 -10.64 12.28 12.98
CA TYR A 72 -11.20 13.04 14.08
C TYR A 72 -12.63 12.64 14.30
N TYR A 73 -13.06 12.62 15.56
CA TYR A 73 -14.40 12.19 15.92
C TYR A 73 -15.03 13.09 16.97
N ALA A 74 -16.35 13.16 16.93
CA ALA A 74 -17.13 13.84 17.95
C ALA A 74 -17.01 13.10 19.29
N THR A 75 -16.74 13.85 20.36
CA THR A 75 -16.62 13.32 21.73
C THR A 75 -17.87 13.54 22.56
N SER A 76 -18.90 14.18 22.01
CA SER A 76 -20.21 14.33 22.66
C SER A 76 -21.34 14.41 21.62
N PRO A 77 -22.58 14.07 22.00
CA PRO A 77 -23.75 14.18 21.11
C PRO A 77 -23.96 15.61 20.58
N GLU A 78 -23.67 16.63 21.38
CA GLU A 78 -23.81 18.03 20.96
C GLU A 78 -22.92 18.39 19.78
N GLN A 79 -21.72 17.79 19.68
CA GLN A 79 -20.81 18.01 18.55
C GLN A 79 -21.34 17.39 17.25
N VAL A 80 -22.18 16.36 17.35
CA VAL A 80 -22.86 15.72 16.21
C VAL A 80 -24.11 16.52 15.82
N ILE A 81 -24.87 17.01 16.81
CA ILE A 81 -26.14 17.70 16.58
C ILE A 81 -25.92 19.16 16.14
N ASN A 82 -24.98 19.88 16.76
CA ASN A 82 -24.74 21.29 16.52
C ASN A 82 -23.37 21.53 15.85
N ARG A 83 -23.39 21.83 14.55
CA ARG A 83 -22.18 22.06 13.74
C ARG A 83 -21.27 23.18 14.29
N ARG A 84 -21.81 24.18 14.99
CA ARG A 84 -21.01 25.25 15.62
C ARG A 84 -20.20 24.77 16.83
N LYS A 85 -20.50 23.57 17.35
CA LYS A 85 -19.82 22.95 18.49
C LYS A 85 -18.81 21.87 18.10
N SER A 86 -18.74 21.48 16.82
CA SER A 86 -17.72 20.54 16.36
C SER A 86 -16.32 21.15 16.56
N ASN A 87 -15.40 20.36 17.11
CA ASN A 87 -14.08 20.85 17.51
C ASN A 87 -13.06 20.70 16.37
N TYR A 88 -12.92 21.71 15.53
CA TYR A 88 -11.93 21.73 14.43
C TYR A 88 -10.50 22.13 14.85
N THR A 89 -10.23 22.25 16.15
CA THR A 89 -8.90 22.68 16.64
C THR A 89 -7.86 21.58 16.47
N ASP A 90 -6.58 21.95 16.39
CA ASP A 90 -5.48 20.97 16.33
C ASP A 90 -5.51 19.91 17.45
N PRO A 91 -5.75 20.25 18.72
CA PRO A 91 -5.85 19.25 19.80
C PRO A 91 -7.18 18.46 19.84
N ALA A 92 -8.05 18.57 18.83
CA ALA A 92 -9.27 17.78 18.78
C ALA A 92 -9.02 16.27 18.81
N ALA A 93 -10.01 15.52 19.30
CA ALA A 93 -9.89 14.08 19.49
C ALA A 93 -9.76 13.34 18.16
N CYS A 94 -8.77 12.45 18.07
CA CYS A 94 -8.43 11.73 16.86
C CYS A 94 -7.77 10.40 17.18
N ARG A 95 -8.09 9.40 16.38
CA ARG A 95 -7.45 8.08 16.32
C ARG A 95 -6.83 7.86 14.94
N ILE A 96 -6.02 6.82 14.78
CA ILE A 96 -5.56 6.43 13.45
C ILE A 96 -6.45 5.30 12.96
N SER A 97 -7.17 5.56 11.88
CA SER A 97 -8.07 4.62 11.22
C SER A 97 -7.46 4.14 9.92
N ALA A 98 -7.95 3.00 9.42
CA ALA A 98 -7.48 2.40 8.19
C ALA A 98 -8.58 1.72 7.37
N LYS A 99 -8.29 1.56 6.09
CA LYS A 99 -9.07 0.82 5.09
C LYS A 99 -8.11 0.04 4.20
N ILE A 100 -8.56 -1.11 3.68
CA ILE A 100 -7.78 -1.93 2.75
C ILE A 100 -8.44 -1.92 1.38
N SER A 101 -7.63 -1.77 0.34
CA SER A 101 -8.00 -2.05 -1.04
C SER A 101 -7.30 -3.31 -1.52
N THR A 102 -8.03 -4.15 -2.25
CA THR A 102 -7.53 -5.37 -2.90
C THR A 102 -7.47 -5.24 -4.42
N ASP A 103 -7.90 -4.10 -4.98
CA ASP A 103 -8.14 -3.90 -6.42
C ASP A 103 -7.40 -2.67 -6.98
N LYS A 104 -6.21 -2.39 -6.41
CA LYS A 104 -5.33 -1.27 -6.78
C LYS A 104 -5.93 0.11 -6.48
N GLY A 105 -6.73 0.22 -5.43
CA GLY A 105 -7.26 1.48 -4.91
C GLY A 105 -8.60 1.90 -5.49
N ARG A 106 -9.29 1.02 -6.23
CA ARG A 106 -10.59 1.34 -6.85
C ARG A 106 -11.74 1.21 -5.87
N THR A 107 -11.67 0.22 -4.98
CA THR A 107 -12.60 0.03 -3.88
C THR A 107 -11.85 -0.18 -2.57
N TRP A 108 -12.53 0.13 -1.46
CA TRP A 108 -11.96 0.14 -0.13
C TRP A 108 -12.92 -0.54 0.86
N SER A 109 -12.36 -1.29 1.80
CA SER A 109 -13.11 -1.94 2.87
C SER A 109 -13.84 -0.94 3.78
N ASP A 110 -14.63 -1.49 4.69
CA ASP A 110 -15.06 -0.77 5.88
C ASP A 110 -13.87 -0.24 6.67
N THR A 111 -14.11 0.84 7.41
CA THR A 111 -13.11 1.45 8.28
C THR A 111 -12.86 0.56 9.48
N PHE A 112 -11.59 0.35 9.82
CA PHE A 112 -11.18 -0.26 11.09
C PHE A 112 -10.18 0.64 11.81
N THR A 113 -10.09 0.50 13.14
CA THR A 113 -9.10 1.24 13.91
C THR A 113 -7.74 0.56 13.83
N LEU A 114 -6.73 1.31 13.40
CA LEU A 114 -5.34 0.85 13.34
C LEU A 114 -4.60 1.16 14.64
N GLN A 115 -4.86 2.33 15.23
CA GLN A 115 -4.38 2.72 16.55
C GLN A 115 -5.44 3.55 17.26
N GLU A 116 -5.89 3.05 18.41
CA GLU A 116 -6.83 3.77 19.28
C GLU A 116 -6.22 5.08 19.80
N ASN A 117 -7.09 6.03 20.13
CA ASN A 117 -6.66 7.23 20.83
C ASN A 117 -6.31 6.90 22.28
N THR A 118 -5.03 6.65 22.52
CA THR A 118 -4.48 6.39 23.85
C THR A 118 -4.13 7.68 24.59
N ALA A 119 -4.27 8.84 23.93
CA ALA A 119 -4.06 10.16 24.52
C ALA A 119 -5.40 10.78 24.95
N ARG A 120 -5.34 11.82 25.80
CA ARG A 120 -6.55 12.62 26.09
C ARG A 120 -6.99 13.50 24.93
N LEU A 121 -6.05 13.88 24.08
CA LEU A 121 -6.28 14.73 22.92
C LEU A 121 -6.29 13.85 21.68
N ASN A 122 -5.14 13.57 21.08
CA ASN A 122 -5.08 12.82 19.82
C ASN A 122 -3.85 11.95 19.71
N VAL A 123 -3.97 10.94 18.87
CA VAL A 123 -2.84 10.23 18.27
C VAL A 123 -2.83 10.53 16.77
N LYS A 124 -1.67 10.87 16.20
CA LYS A 124 -1.59 11.42 14.84
C LYS A 124 -0.37 10.97 14.03
N HIS A 125 -0.35 11.39 12.76
CA HIS A 125 0.77 11.30 11.83
C HIS A 125 1.24 9.84 11.65
N PRO A 126 0.37 8.96 11.13
CA PRO A 126 0.74 7.57 10.88
C PRO A 126 1.94 7.51 9.94
N ASN A 127 2.96 6.76 10.35
CA ASN A 127 4.07 6.38 9.50
C ASN A 127 4.31 4.87 9.63
N LEU A 128 4.48 4.20 8.50
CA LEU A 128 4.56 2.74 8.44
C LEU A 128 5.83 2.34 7.71
N LEU A 129 6.56 1.39 8.29
CA LEU A 129 7.79 0.84 7.72
C LEU A 129 7.71 -0.68 7.69
N ARG A 130 7.96 -1.28 6.52
CA ARG A 130 8.13 -2.73 6.41
C ARG A 130 9.54 -3.10 6.87
N LEU A 131 9.65 -4.04 7.80
CA LEU A 131 10.96 -4.52 8.23
C LEU A 131 11.63 -5.32 7.12
N SER A 132 12.88 -4.99 6.82
CA SER A 132 13.70 -5.74 5.85
C SER A 132 14.11 -7.10 6.38
N SER A 133 14.33 -7.21 7.70
CA SER A 133 14.68 -8.46 8.38
C SER A 133 13.52 -9.46 8.45
N ASP A 134 12.28 -8.98 8.41
CA ASP A 134 11.09 -9.82 8.34
C ASP A 134 9.98 -9.11 7.54
N PRO A 135 9.76 -9.46 6.27
CA PRO A 135 8.80 -8.79 5.41
C PRO A 135 7.34 -9.00 5.84
N ASN A 136 7.07 -9.89 6.82
CA ASN A 136 5.75 -10.04 7.44
C ASN A 136 5.47 -8.99 8.51
N LYS A 137 6.49 -8.30 9.02
CA LYS A 137 6.36 -7.31 10.08
C LYS A 137 6.35 -5.89 9.52
N ILE A 138 5.49 -5.08 10.12
CA ILE A 138 5.34 -3.65 9.83
C ILE A 138 5.49 -2.93 11.16
N LEU A 139 6.39 -1.96 11.23
CA LEU A 139 6.46 -1.01 12.33
C LEU A 139 5.53 0.16 12.05
N MET A 140 4.85 0.62 13.10
CA MET A 140 4.03 1.82 13.06
C MET A 140 4.60 2.86 14.02
N PHE A 141 4.78 4.07 13.51
CA PHE A 141 5.16 5.25 14.28
C PHE A 141 4.01 6.25 14.22
N PHE A 142 3.77 6.93 15.32
CA PHE A 142 2.76 7.97 15.45
C PHE A 142 3.13 8.93 16.57
N THR A 143 2.53 10.11 16.57
CA THR A 143 2.71 11.10 17.64
C THR A 143 1.56 11.03 18.64
N SER A 144 1.89 11.21 19.90
CA SER A 144 0.93 11.36 21.00
C SER A 144 1.42 12.48 21.91
N PRO A 145 0.55 13.42 22.33
CA PRO A 145 0.88 14.35 23.39
C PRO A 145 1.27 13.62 24.68
N PRO A 146 2.13 14.23 25.54
CA PRO A 146 2.51 13.62 26.81
C PRO A 146 1.31 13.45 27.76
N SER A 147 1.40 12.45 28.62
CA SER A 147 0.43 12.24 29.70
C SER A 147 0.34 13.49 30.58
N GLY A 148 -0.88 14.01 30.79
CA GLY A 148 -1.13 15.17 31.64
C GLY A 148 -1.25 16.50 30.89
N TRP A 149 -0.93 16.55 29.60
CA TRP A 149 -1.21 17.75 28.79
C TRP A 149 -2.71 18.07 28.82
N ARG A 150 -3.00 19.31 29.24
CA ARG A 150 -4.31 19.94 29.11
C ARG A 150 -4.13 21.07 28.09
N GLN A 151 -5.14 21.29 27.24
CA GLN A 151 -5.25 22.61 26.64
C GLN A 151 -5.36 23.62 27.78
N GLY A 152 -4.39 24.53 27.87
CA GLY A 152 -4.50 25.69 28.74
C GLY A 152 -5.62 26.58 28.24
N TRP A 153 -6.57 26.85 29.12
CA TRP A 153 -7.42 28.04 29.09
C TRP A 153 -7.15 28.76 30.40
#